data_AF-A0A532D6R9-F1
#
_entry.id   AF-A0A532D6R9-F1
#
_cell.length_a   1.000
_cell.length_b   1.000
_cell.length_c   1.000
_cell.angle_alpha   90.00
_cell.angle_beta   90.00
_cell.angle_gamma   90.00
#
_symmetry.space_group_name_H-M   'P 1'
#
loop_
_entity.id
_entity.type
_entity.pdbx_description
1 polymer ?
#
loop_
_entity_poly.entity_id
_entity_poly.type
_entity_poly.pdbx_seq_one_letter_code
_entity_poly.pdbx_strand_id
1 'polypeptide(L)'
;MPHDFMPGLAGVPAARSTVSDVDGQQGVLEYRGIRVEDLCAKSSFLETSYLLLFGRLPSRTEIAQFTADVTHHRRIKFRLVDLLKCLPEQGHPMDALQAAVAALGMFYPGRNVRDPTNNYWSGVRLLAKLPTIVAAHARLRHGDEQVPPRDDLPFADNF
;
A
#
# COMPACT_ATOMS: atom_id res chain seq x y z
N MET A 1 1.97 41.55 -5.23
CA MET A 1 1.20 40.97 -4.12
C MET A 1 2.19 40.42 -3.12
N PRO A 2 2.14 40.77 -1.83
CA PRO A 2 3.02 40.18 -0.84
C PRO A 2 2.77 38.66 -0.84
N HIS A 3 3.83 37.87 -0.74
CA HIS A 3 3.66 36.44 -0.55
C HIS A 3 3.20 36.20 0.89
N ASP A 4 1.89 36.15 1.09
CA ASP A 4 1.29 35.84 2.39
C ASP A 4 1.71 34.41 2.78
N PHE A 5 2.36 34.30 3.94
CA PHE A 5 2.69 33.01 4.55
C PHE A 5 1.40 32.31 4.98
N MET A 6 1.13 31.14 4.40
CA MET A 6 -0.04 30.32 4.72
C MET A 6 0.36 29.06 5.50
N PRO A 7 0.36 29.10 6.85
CA PRO A 7 0.66 27.92 7.66
C PRO A 7 -0.36 26.80 7.36
N GLY A 8 0.13 25.58 7.12
CA GLY A 8 -0.70 24.42 6.80
C GLY A 8 -1.17 24.31 5.35
N LEU A 9 -0.75 25.22 4.44
CA LEU A 9 -1.02 25.19 3.00
C LEU A 9 -2.51 25.21 2.60
N ALA A 10 -3.40 25.67 3.49
CA ALA A 10 -4.83 25.81 3.17
C ALA A 10 -5.03 26.75 1.97
N GLY A 11 -5.68 26.27 0.92
CA GLY A 11 -5.91 27.04 -0.31
C GLY A 11 -4.68 27.19 -1.23
N VAL A 12 -3.55 26.54 -0.93
CA VAL A 12 -2.33 26.58 -1.75
C VAL A 12 -2.26 25.35 -2.67
N PRO A 13 -2.32 25.52 -4.01
CA PRO A 13 -2.06 24.43 -4.93
C PRO A 13 -0.58 24.00 -4.86
N ALA A 14 -0.30 22.86 -4.21
CA ALA A 14 1.07 22.38 -3.99
C ALA A 14 1.65 21.60 -5.17
N ALA A 15 0.81 20.93 -5.96
CA ALA A 15 1.24 20.11 -7.10
C ALA A 15 0.12 19.97 -8.14
N ARG A 16 0.49 19.64 -9.38
CA ARG A 16 -0.45 19.17 -10.40
C ARG A 16 -0.51 17.64 -10.36
N SER A 17 -1.70 17.07 -10.24
CA SER A 17 -1.92 15.63 -10.19
C SER A 17 -3.03 15.22 -11.16
N THR A 18 -2.93 14.01 -11.67
CA THR A 18 -4.00 13.35 -12.45
C THR A 18 -4.48 12.08 -11.75
N VAL A 19 -4.13 11.88 -10.47
CA VAL A 19 -4.39 10.63 -9.72
C VAL A 19 -5.82 10.57 -9.21
N SER A 20 -6.26 11.62 -8.53
CA SER A 20 -7.60 11.73 -7.96
C SER A 20 -8.11 13.16 -8.05
N ASP A 21 -9.43 13.30 -8.09
CA ASP A 21 -10.11 14.58 -7.92
C ASP A 21 -11.05 14.52 -6.72
N VAL A 22 -11.14 15.62 -5.97
CA VAL A 22 -11.92 15.71 -4.73
C VAL A 22 -12.72 17.01 -4.74
N ASP A 23 -14.03 16.90 -4.91
CA ASP A 23 -14.96 18.00 -4.67
C ASP A 23 -15.59 17.83 -3.29
N GLY A 24 -15.02 18.52 -2.30
CA GLY A 24 -15.52 18.47 -0.93
C GLY A 24 -16.89 19.15 -0.73
N GLN A 25 -17.34 20.00 -1.64
CA GLN A 25 -18.66 20.64 -1.55
C GLN A 25 -19.77 19.72 -2.05
N GLN A 26 -19.51 19.03 -3.15
CA GLN A 26 -20.46 18.05 -3.73
C GLN A 26 -20.29 16.64 -3.15
N GLY A 27 -19.24 16.42 -2.34
CA GLY A 27 -18.94 15.11 -1.75
C GLY A 27 -18.50 14.09 -2.80
N VAL A 28 -17.81 14.53 -3.84
CA VAL A 28 -17.35 13.67 -4.96
C VAL A 28 -15.88 13.31 -4.77
N LEU A 29 -15.57 12.03 -4.92
CA LEU A 29 -14.21 11.51 -4.98
C LEU A 29 -14.05 10.64 -6.22
N GLU A 30 -13.09 10.98 -7.08
CA GLU A 30 -12.77 10.23 -8.29
C GLU A 30 -11.32 9.76 -8.27
N TYR A 31 -11.07 8.53 -8.71
CA TYR A 31 -9.74 8.02 -9.02
C TYR A 31 -9.60 7.88 -10.53
N ARG A 32 -8.66 8.63 -11.12
CA ARG A 32 -8.43 8.69 -12.58
C ARG A 32 -9.72 8.97 -13.38
N GLY A 33 -10.60 9.82 -12.84
CA GLY A 33 -11.89 10.17 -13.47
C GLY A 33 -13.00 9.12 -13.31
N ILE A 34 -12.79 8.10 -12.47
CA ILE A 34 -13.81 7.11 -12.11
C ILE A 34 -14.26 7.37 -10.68
N ARG A 35 -15.57 7.51 -10.48
CA ARG A 35 -16.18 7.66 -9.17
C ARG A 35 -15.81 6.51 -8.23
N VAL A 36 -15.44 6.82 -6.99
CA VAL A 36 -15.06 5.81 -6.00
C VAL A 36 -16.20 4.82 -5.73
N GLU A 37 -17.46 5.25 -5.79
CA GLU A 37 -18.61 4.37 -5.58
C GLU A 37 -18.70 3.28 -6.65
N ASP A 38 -18.37 3.60 -7.91
CA ASP A 38 -18.31 2.63 -8.99
C ASP A 38 -17.16 1.63 -8.79
N LEU A 39 -15.99 2.10 -8.33
CA LEU A 39 -14.86 1.22 -8.02
C LEU A 39 -15.19 0.27 -6.87
N CYS A 40 -15.82 0.77 -5.80
CA CYS A 40 -16.24 -0.05 -4.66
C CYS A 40 -17.26 -1.13 -5.08
N ALA A 41 -18.20 -0.80 -5.97
CA ALA A 41 -19.26 -1.72 -6.38
C ALA A 41 -18.82 -2.73 -7.45
N LYS A 42 -17.87 -2.36 -8.32
CA LYS A 42 -17.59 -3.08 -9.57
C LYS A 42 -16.14 -3.49 -9.75
N SER A 43 -15.25 -3.14 -8.83
CA SER A 43 -13.81 -3.42 -8.93
C SER A 43 -13.30 -4.15 -7.69
N SER A 44 -12.08 -4.66 -7.79
CA SER A 44 -11.32 -5.21 -6.68
C SER A 44 -10.27 -4.22 -6.16
N PHE A 45 -9.75 -4.47 -4.96
CA PHE A 45 -8.66 -3.67 -4.40
C PHE A 45 -7.43 -3.64 -5.32
N LEU A 46 -7.09 -4.77 -5.96
CA LEU A 46 -5.92 -4.87 -6.84
C LEU A 46 -6.13 -4.16 -8.18
N GLU A 47 -7.33 -4.21 -8.76
CA GLU A 47 -7.65 -3.41 -9.95
C GLU A 47 -7.62 -1.91 -9.66
N THR A 48 -8.15 -1.49 -8.51
CA THR A 48 -8.10 -0.09 -8.07
C THR A 48 -6.66 0.35 -7.79
N SER A 49 -5.85 -0.51 -7.17
CA SER A 49 -4.42 -0.27 -6.97
C SER A 49 -3.68 -0.12 -8.31
N TYR A 50 -3.98 -0.98 -9.28
CA TYR A 50 -3.44 -0.90 -10.64
C TYR A 50 -3.83 0.42 -11.31
N LEU A 51 -5.11 0.81 -11.23
CA LEU A 51 -5.61 2.08 -11.75
C LEU A 51 -4.83 3.28 -11.20
N LEU A 52 -4.61 3.32 -9.87
CA LEU A 52 -3.90 4.42 -9.23
C LEU A 52 -2.42 4.48 -9.66
N LEU A 53 -1.75 3.32 -9.71
CA LEU A 53 -0.33 3.22 -10.06
C LEU A 53 -0.06 3.49 -11.55
N PHE A 54 -0.90 2.98 -12.45
CA PHE A 54 -0.64 2.98 -13.90
C PHE A 54 -1.55 3.92 -14.70
N GLY A 55 -2.54 4.54 -14.06
CA GLY A 55 -3.38 5.58 -14.67
C GLY A 55 -4.53 5.07 -15.53
N ARG A 56 -4.74 3.76 -15.63
CA ARG A 56 -5.84 3.13 -16.36
C ARG A 56 -6.23 1.79 -15.73
N LEU A 57 -7.44 1.33 -16.02
CA LEU A 57 -7.84 -0.03 -15.66
C LEU A 57 -6.97 -1.06 -16.42
N PRO A 58 -6.66 -2.20 -15.77
CA PRO A 58 -5.92 -3.28 -16.40
C PRO A 58 -6.80 -4.05 -17.39
N SER A 59 -6.17 -4.61 -18.42
CA SER A 59 -6.74 -5.73 -19.19
C SER A 59 -6.73 -7.02 -18.37
N ARG A 60 -7.45 -8.05 -18.83
CA ARG A 60 -7.51 -9.36 -18.17
C ARG A 60 -6.12 -9.99 -17.94
N THR A 61 -5.22 -9.86 -18.91
CA THR A 61 -3.86 -10.41 -18.81
C THR A 61 -3.03 -9.62 -17.79
N GLU A 62 -3.19 -8.29 -17.78
CA GLU A 62 -2.43 -7.42 -16.87
C GLU A 62 -2.86 -7.62 -15.41
N ILE A 63 -4.16 -7.73 -15.14
CA ILE A 63 -4.62 -7.98 -13.77
C ILE A 63 -4.22 -9.37 -13.28
N ALA A 64 -4.23 -10.38 -14.16
CA ALA A 64 -3.75 -11.72 -13.83
C ALA A 64 -2.27 -11.70 -13.44
N GLN A 65 -1.42 -11.02 -14.23
CA GLN A 65 0.01 -10.88 -13.93
C GLN A 65 0.24 -10.09 -12.64
N PHE A 66 -0.42 -8.95 -12.48
CA PHE A 66 -0.26 -8.10 -11.29
C PHE A 66 -0.71 -8.83 -10.02
N THR A 67 -1.80 -9.60 -10.10
CA THR A 67 -2.27 -10.44 -8.99
C THR A 67 -1.27 -11.53 -8.65
N ALA A 68 -0.70 -12.22 -9.65
CA ALA A 68 0.32 -13.23 -9.44
C ALA A 68 1.57 -12.63 -8.76
N ASP A 69 2.04 -11.49 -9.27
CA ASP A 69 3.19 -10.76 -8.72
C ASP A 69 2.96 -10.39 -7.24
N VAL A 70 1.79 -9.84 -6.90
CA VAL A 70 1.45 -9.50 -5.51
C VAL A 70 1.37 -10.77 -4.65
N THR A 71 0.64 -11.80 -5.09
CA THR A 71 0.46 -13.04 -4.33
C THR A 71 1.81 -13.71 -3.99
N HIS A 72 2.70 -13.82 -4.96
CA HIS A 72 3.99 -14.51 -4.77
C HIS A 72 4.98 -13.70 -3.90
N HIS A 73 4.67 -12.43 -3.62
CA HIS A 73 5.48 -11.55 -2.78
C HIS A 73 4.91 -11.32 -1.37
N ARG A 74 3.82 -11.99 -0.97
CA ARG A 74 3.18 -11.79 0.35
C ARG A 74 4.05 -12.19 1.54
N ARG A 75 4.90 -13.21 1.37
CA ARG A 75 5.73 -13.77 2.46
C ARG A 75 6.78 -12.76 2.93
N ILE A 76 6.96 -12.63 4.24
CA ILE A 76 8.01 -11.81 4.84
C ILE A 76 9.18 -12.68 5.31
N LYS A 77 10.40 -12.11 5.32
CA LYS A 77 11.59 -12.83 5.80
C LYS A 77 11.46 -13.09 7.29
N PHE A 78 11.93 -14.24 7.77
CA PHE A 78 11.90 -14.59 9.20
C PHE A 78 12.55 -13.51 10.08
N ARG A 79 13.64 -12.89 9.63
CA ARG A 79 14.30 -11.78 10.35
C ARG A 79 13.41 -10.55 10.56
N LEU A 80 12.44 -10.31 9.67
CA LEU A 80 11.46 -9.23 9.86
C LEU A 80 10.45 -9.62 10.95
N VAL A 81 10.09 -10.90 11.03
CA VAL A 81 9.24 -11.46 12.10
C VAL A 81 9.95 -11.37 13.45
N ASP A 82 11.24 -11.71 13.49
CA ASP A 82 12.05 -11.58 14.72
C ASP A 82 12.13 -10.12 15.16
N LEU A 83 12.27 -9.18 14.22
CA LEU A 83 12.20 -7.75 14.54
C LEU A 83 10.86 -7.35 15.14
N LEU A 84 9.74 -7.85 14.60
CA LEU A 84 8.41 -7.61 15.16
C LEU A 84 8.25 -8.18 16.57
N LYS A 85 8.86 -9.36 16.85
CA LYS A 85 8.88 -9.98 18.19
C LYS A 85 9.64 -9.15 19.23
N CYS A 86 10.59 -8.31 18.80
CA CYS A 86 11.34 -7.43 19.69
C CYS A 86 10.61 -6.11 20.01
N LEU A 87 9.49 -5.82 19.35
CA LEU A 87 8.74 -4.59 19.59
C LEU A 87 7.90 -4.70 20.88
N PRO A 88 7.71 -3.61 21.64
CA PRO A 88 6.87 -3.62 22.84
C PRO A 88 5.43 -3.98 22.52
N GLU A 89 4.83 -4.89 23.31
CA GLU A 89 3.43 -5.33 23.14
C GLU A 89 2.42 -4.16 23.24
N GLN A 90 2.72 -3.20 24.11
CA GLN A 90 1.91 -1.99 24.34
C GLN A 90 2.29 -0.82 23.41
N GLY A 91 3.25 -1.02 22.51
CA GLY A 91 3.63 -0.01 21.51
C GLY A 91 2.45 0.33 20.59
N HIS A 92 2.43 1.56 20.08
CA HIS A 92 1.39 1.97 19.14
C HIS A 92 1.56 1.21 17.81
N PRO A 93 0.51 0.60 17.23
CA PRO A 93 0.64 -0.21 16.01
C PRO A 93 1.26 0.52 14.82
N MET A 94 1.04 1.83 14.73
CA MET A 94 1.65 2.65 13.68
C MET A 94 3.18 2.79 13.82
N ASP A 95 3.71 2.82 15.04
CA ASP A 95 5.17 2.87 15.28
C ASP A 95 5.82 1.56 14.84
N ALA A 96 5.16 0.44 15.17
CA ALA A 96 5.57 -0.89 14.74
C ALA A 96 5.55 -1.01 13.21
N LEU A 97 4.48 -0.54 12.56
CA LEU A 97 4.36 -0.55 11.10
C LEU A 97 5.44 0.32 10.45
N GLN A 98 5.69 1.53 10.96
CA GLN A 98 6.75 2.42 10.47
C GLN A 98 8.13 1.76 10.56
N ALA A 99 8.46 1.17 11.72
CA ALA A 99 9.73 0.48 11.93
C ALA A 99 9.87 -0.73 10.98
N ALA A 100 8.81 -1.53 10.82
CA ALA A 100 8.81 -2.70 9.95
C ALA A 100 8.97 -2.33 8.47
N VAL A 101 8.31 -1.28 7.99
CA VAL A 101 8.44 -0.80 6.61
C VAL A 101 9.84 -0.23 6.35
N ALA A 102 10.42 0.50 7.30
CA ALA A 102 11.80 0.97 7.21
C ALA A 102 12.78 -0.22 7.12
N ALA A 103 12.60 -1.22 7.98
CA ALA A 103 13.39 -2.46 7.93
C ALA A 103 13.20 -3.22 6.60
N LEU A 104 11.98 -3.24 6.05
CA LEU A 104 11.68 -3.86 4.76
C LEU A 104 12.55 -3.26 3.63
N GLY A 105 12.75 -1.94 3.63
CA GLY A 105 13.63 -1.24 2.68
C GLY A 105 15.09 -1.73 2.71
N MET A 106 15.57 -2.21 3.86
CA MET A 106 16.92 -2.79 3.99
C MET A 106 17.01 -4.20 3.37
N PHE A 107 15.92 -4.96 3.36
CA PHE A 107 15.88 -6.31 2.77
C PHE A 107 15.72 -6.31 1.26
N TYR A 108 15.20 -5.23 0.68
CA TYR A 108 14.85 -5.08 -0.73
C TYR A 108 15.26 -3.69 -1.26
N PRO A 109 16.57 -3.41 -1.40
CA PRO A 109 17.03 -2.07 -1.74
C PRO A 109 16.69 -1.67 -3.18
N GLY A 110 15.78 -0.72 -3.37
CA GLY A 110 15.46 -0.07 -4.65
C GLY A 110 16.24 1.23 -4.83
N ARG A 111 17.57 1.15 -4.99
CA ARG A 111 18.46 2.34 -4.92
C ARG A 111 18.24 3.38 -6.03
N ASN A 112 17.80 2.94 -7.21
CA ASN A 112 17.50 3.85 -8.32
C ASN A 112 15.99 4.10 -8.38
N VAL A 113 15.54 5.20 -7.77
CA VAL A 113 14.13 5.62 -7.73
C VAL A 113 13.59 6.13 -9.06
N ARG A 114 14.46 6.33 -10.06
CA ARG A 114 14.06 6.74 -11.42
C ARG A 114 13.84 5.55 -12.35
N ASP A 115 14.23 4.35 -11.93
CA ASP A 115 14.01 3.14 -12.71
C ASP A 115 12.56 2.64 -12.53
N PRO A 116 11.74 2.64 -13.60
CA PRO A 116 10.36 2.16 -13.53
C PRO A 116 10.25 0.72 -13.05
N THR A 117 11.23 -0.13 -13.36
CA THR A 117 11.27 -1.54 -12.93
C THR A 117 11.47 -1.65 -11.42
N ASN A 118 12.39 -0.86 -10.85
CA ASN A 118 12.57 -0.81 -9.40
C ASN A 118 11.31 -0.28 -8.70
N ASN A 119 10.67 0.74 -9.27
CA ASN A 119 9.46 1.33 -8.71
C ASN A 119 8.29 0.32 -8.75
N TYR A 120 8.12 -0.40 -9.85
CA TYR A 120 7.14 -1.48 -9.97
C TYR A 120 7.32 -2.53 -8.87
N TRP A 121 8.51 -3.12 -8.76
CA TRP A 121 8.76 -4.17 -7.79
C TRP A 121 8.72 -3.68 -6.34
N SER A 122 9.06 -2.41 -6.09
CA SER A 122 8.90 -1.79 -4.77
C SER A 122 7.43 -1.64 -4.41
N GLY A 123 6.60 -1.16 -5.33
CA GLY A 123 5.14 -1.06 -5.16
C GLY A 123 4.50 -2.43 -4.92
N VAL A 124 4.82 -3.44 -5.74
CA VAL A 124 4.35 -4.82 -5.57
C VAL A 124 4.71 -5.36 -4.19
N ARG A 125 5.97 -5.20 -3.75
CA ARG A 125 6.40 -5.71 -2.44
C ARG A 125 5.73 -4.99 -1.28
N LEU A 126 5.50 -3.68 -1.39
CA LEU A 126 4.77 -2.92 -0.37
C LEU A 126 3.32 -3.40 -0.27
N LEU A 127 2.60 -3.45 -1.40
CA LEU A 127 1.22 -3.94 -1.45
C LEU A 127 1.10 -5.37 -0.91
N ALA A 128 2.02 -6.25 -1.29
CA ALA A 128 1.98 -7.65 -0.90
C ALA A 128 2.32 -7.89 0.58
N LYS A 129 3.28 -7.14 1.14
CA LYS A 129 3.85 -7.44 2.47
C LYS A 129 3.21 -6.65 3.60
N LEU A 130 2.65 -5.47 3.32
CA LEU A 130 2.01 -4.64 4.35
C LEU A 130 0.89 -5.40 5.09
N PRO A 131 -0.06 -6.10 4.42
CA PRO A 131 -1.08 -6.88 5.11
C PRO A 131 -0.47 -7.96 6.02
N THR A 132 0.53 -8.70 5.52
CA THR A 132 1.24 -9.72 6.30
C THR A 132 1.93 -9.14 7.53
N ILE A 133 2.56 -7.97 7.42
CA ILE A 133 3.21 -7.27 8.53
C ILE A 133 2.19 -6.85 9.58
N VAL A 134 1.07 -6.26 9.16
CA VAL A 134 -0.02 -5.82 10.05
C VAL A 134 -0.62 -7.01 10.80
N ALA A 135 -0.97 -8.08 10.09
CA ALA A 135 -1.53 -9.30 10.67
C ALA A 135 -0.52 -9.97 11.63
N ALA A 136 0.75 -10.09 11.23
CA ALA A 136 1.79 -10.65 12.10
C ALA A 136 1.97 -9.82 13.37
N HIS A 137 2.08 -8.49 13.28
CA HIS A 137 2.20 -7.63 14.46
C HIS A 137 0.99 -7.74 15.39
N ALA A 138 -0.23 -7.76 14.83
CA ALA A 138 -1.46 -7.90 15.60
C ALA A 138 -1.51 -9.22 16.39
N ARG A 139 -0.99 -10.32 15.85
CA ARG A 139 -0.91 -11.61 16.57
C ARG A 139 0.23 -11.62 17.59
N LEU A 140 1.44 -11.24 17.16
CA LEU A 140 2.64 -11.30 17.99
C LEU A 140 2.51 -10.47 19.27
N ARG A 141 1.85 -9.31 19.22
CA ARG A 141 1.62 -8.47 20.41
C ARG A 141 0.67 -9.07 21.45
N HIS A 142 -0.05 -10.15 21.09
CA HIS A 142 -0.90 -10.92 21.99
C HIS A 142 -0.25 -12.25 22.41
N GLY A 143 1.02 -12.47 22.08
CA GLY A 143 1.75 -13.71 22.37
C GLY A 143 1.49 -14.85 21.38
N ASP A 144 0.70 -14.60 20.33
CA ASP A 144 0.39 -15.58 19.30
C ASP A 144 1.48 -15.67 18.22
N GLU A 145 1.68 -16.87 17.65
CA GLU A 145 2.47 -17.05 16.43
C GLU A 145 1.82 -16.38 15.21
N GLN A 146 2.65 -15.94 14.26
CA GLN A 146 2.17 -15.39 12.98
C GLN A 146 1.48 -16.48 12.13
N VAL A 147 0.56 -16.07 11.27
CA VAL A 147 -0.04 -16.95 10.27
C VAL A 147 0.63 -16.67 8.91
N PRO A 148 1.23 -17.69 8.25
CA PRO A 148 1.76 -17.53 6.90
C PRO A 148 0.64 -17.16 5.91
N PRO A 149 0.90 -16.28 4.92
CA PRO A 149 -0.07 -15.96 3.89
C PRO A 149 -0.37 -17.18 3.02
N ARG A 150 -1.59 -17.21 2.48
CA ARG A 150 -2.13 -18.27 1.64
C ARG A 150 -2.18 -17.80 0.19
N ASP A 151 -1.52 -18.55 -0.68
CA ASP A 151 -1.42 -18.21 -2.11
C ASP A 151 -2.71 -18.54 -2.88
N ASP A 152 -3.59 -19.36 -2.29
CA ASP A 152 -4.89 -19.75 -2.84
C ASP A 152 -6.03 -18.77 -2.52
N LEU A 153 -5.78 -17.75 -1.69
CA LEU A 153 -6.78 -16.76 -1.30
C LEU A 153 -6.64 -15.43 -2.06
N PRO A 154 -7.75 -14.77 -2.43
CA PRO A 154 -7.77 -13.38 -2.90
C PRO A 154 -7.10 -12.40 -1.92
N PHE A 155 -6.74 -11.21 -2.40
CA PHE A 155 -5.99 -10.23 -1.61
C PHE A 155 -6.70 -9.86 -0.30
N ALA A 156 -7.99 -9.56 -0.36
CA ALA A 156 -8.79 -9.19 0.81
C ALA A 156 -8.97 -10.38 1.75
N ASP A 157 -9.37 -11.54 1.23
CA ASP A 157 -9.61 -12.76 2.00
C ASP A 157 -8.36 -13.30 2.71
N ASN A 158 -7.17 -13.03 2.15
CA ASN A 158 -5.90 -13.42 2.76
C ASN A 158 -5.52 -12.55 3.97
N PHE A 159 -5.96 -11.29 4.01
CA PHE A 159 -5.66 -10.36 5.10
C PHE A 159 -6.62 -10.57 6.27
#